data_AF-A0A3M1FC80-F1
#
_entry.id   AF-A0A3M1FC80-F1
#
_cell.length_a   1.000
_cell.length_b   1.000
_cell.length_c   1.000
_cell.angle_alpha   90.00
_cell.angle_beta   90.00
_cell.angle_gamma   90.00
#
_symmetry.space_group_name_H-M   'P 1'
#
loop_
_entity.id
_entity.type
_entity.pdbx_description
1 polymer ?
#
loop_
_entity_poly.entity_id
_entity_poly.type
_entity_poly.pdbx_seq_one_letter_code
_entity_poly.pdbx_strand_id
1 'polypeptide(L)'
;MYWYFDSDISDIDMCISAKDNCLWGLLLNSVGKKAKAIKVVESMKKIDLVKDDNLVYWYVKTKGIGGNMIINAECNALWGMLLNAVGYRDRAIQVIELMEEIGLVRPDGLVSSNVETNGSDGDMNVYSYSNALWGLLLNAVGYRDKANQVVESMNYLRSLVRDDELVFHSEIRYSSDKENKIFSEDNALWVLLLNSLGYKNKAKQVIKSMKKLTNLVRSDNLVSDFVKLDGSNNIKYVKSSNNALWGLCLHPEGYKVFTGELS
;
A
#
# COMPACT_ATOMS: atom_id res chain seq x y z
N MET A 1 19.15 -8.42 8.97
CA MET A 1 17.71 -8.64 9.19
C MET A 1 17.57 -10.08 9.62
N TYR A 2 17.28 -10.31 10.89
CA TYR A 2 17.18 -11.66 11.46
C TYR A 2 15.80 -12.22 11.11
N TRP A 3 15.81 -13.33 10.38
CA TRP A 3 14.64 -14.15 10.16
C TRP A 3 14.29 -14.85 11.48
N TYR A 4 13.01 -14.87 11.85
CA TYR A 4 12.56 -15.62 13.01
C TYR A 4 12.74 -17.11 12.70
N PHE A 5 13.76 -17.73 13.30
CA PHE A 5 13.93 -19.17 13.29
C PHE A 5 13.36 -19.70 14.60
N ASP A 6 12.19 -20.32 14.53
CA ASP A 6 11.80 -21.29 15.54
C ASP A 6 12.35 -22.64 15.10
N SER A 7 13.34 -23.15 15.82
CA SER A 7 14.29 -24.16 15.35
C SER A 7 13.80 -25.60 15.52
N ASP A 8 12.49 -25.85 15.42
CA ASP A 8 11.90 -27.19 15.53
C ASP A 8 10.63 -27.38 14.67
N ILE A 9 10.61 -26.86 13.43
CA ILE A 9 9.51 -27.09 12.49
C ILE A 9 10.05 -27.56 11.14
N SER A 10 10.24 -28.86 11.00
CA SER A 10 10.25 -29.51 9.68
C SER A 10 8.88 -29.26 9.02
N ASP A 11 8.86 -28.60 7.87
CA ASP A 11 7.70 -28.26 7.03
C ASP A 11 6.98 -26.90 7.24
N ILE A 12 7.73 -25.79 7.38
CA ILE A 12 7.17 -24.47 7.05
C ILE A 12 7.28 -24.24 5.54
N ASP A 13 6.14 -24.25 4.84
CA ASP A 13 6.01 -23.68 3.50
C ASP A 13 6.41 -22.19 3.57
N MET A 14 7.57 -21.84 3.01
CA MET A 14 8.01 -20.45 2.97
C MET A 14 7.22 -19.69 1.89
N CYS A 15 6.57 -18.59 2.27
CA CYS A 15 5.86 -17.71 1.35
C CYS A 15 6.72 -16.50 0.97
N ILE A 16 6.82 -16.21 -0.32
CA ILE A 16 7.49 -15.00 -0.84
C ILE A 16 6.41 -13.99 -1.25
N SER A 17 6.32 -12.88 -0.52
CA SER A 17 5.32 -11.82 -0.69
C SER A 17 5.72 -10.80 -1.76
N ALA A 18 4.81 -10.45 -2.68
CA ALA A 18 5.04 -9.37 -3.64
C ALA A 18 5.16 -8.01 -2.97
N LYS A 19 4.33 -7.72 -1.96
CA LYS A 19 4.37 -6.47 -1.18
C LYS A 19 5.79 -6.19 -0.67
N ASP A 20 6.38 -7.17 0.02
CA ASP A 20 7.67 -7.00 0.70
C ASP A 20 8.81 -6.81 -0.31
N ASN A 21 8.78 -7.56 -1.41
CA ASN A 21 9.78 -7.42 -2.47
C ASN A 21 9.64 -6.08 -3.20
N CYS A 22 8.43 -5.62 -3.50
CA CYS A 22 8.21 -4.32 -4.12
C CYS A 22 8.69 -3.17 -3.23
N LEU A 23 8.33 -3.19 -1.93
CA LEU A 23 8.80 -2.20 -0.95
C LEU A 23 10.32 -2.21 -0.84
N TRP A 24 10.95 -3.38 -0.80
CA TRP A 24 12.40 -3.49 -0.77
C TRP A 24 13.05 -2.93 -2.04
N GLY A 25 12.49 -3.21 -3.21
CA GLY A 25 12.94 -2.63 -4.48
C GLY A 25 12.85 -1.10 -4.49
N LEU A 26 11.73 -0.54 -4.02
CA LEU A 26 11.52 0.91 -3.92
C LEU A 26 12.54 1.56 -2.99
N LEU A 27 12.79 0.96 -1.81
CA LEU A 27 13.80 1.42 -0.86
C LEU A 27 15.22 1.36 -1.44
N LEU A 28 15.57 0.28 -2.14
CA LEU A 28 16.86 0.17 -2.82
C LEU A 28 17.02 1.28 -3.87
N ASN A 29 15.98 1.56 -4.65
CA ASN A 29 16.02 2.62 -5.63
C ASN A 29 16.19 4.01 -4.99
N SER A 30 15.45 4.29 -3.91
CA SER A 30 15.49 5.60 -3.23
C SER A 30 16.85 5.92 -2.59
N VAL A 31 17.63 4.90 -2.22
CA VAL A 31 19.00 5.06 -1.70
C VAL A 31 20.09 4.93 -2.78
N GLY A 32 19.72 5.14 -4.06
CA GLY A 32 20.65 5.16 -5.19
C GLY A 32 21.17 3.78 -5.61
N LYS A 33 20.53 2.68 -5.17
CA LYS A 33 20.88 1.30 -5.55
C LYS A 33 19.96 0.76 -6.65
N LYS A 34 19.70 1.56 -7.68
CA LYS A 34 18.83 1.22 -8.82
C LYS A 34 19.14 -0.14 -9.46
N ALA A 35 20.42 -0.46 -9.67
CA ALA A 35 20.82 -1.77 -10.21
C ALA A 35 20.41 -2.96 -9.33
N LYS A 36 20.37 -2.79 -8.00
CA LYS A 36 19.85 -3.82 -7.08
C LYS A 36 18.32 -3.89 -7.12
N ALA A 37 17.64 -2.75 -7.25
CA ALA A 37 16.19 -2.72 -7.42
C ALA A 37 15.75 -3.44 -8.72
N ILE A 38 16.50 -3.25 -9.83
CA ILE A 38 16.28 -4.00 -11.09
C ILE A 38 16.43 -5.51 -10.86
N LYS A 39 17.44 -5.95 -10.10
CA LYS A 39 17.61 -7.38 -9.75
C LYS A 39 16.42 -7.94 -8.95
N VAL A 40 15.74 -7.12 -8.14
CA VAL A 40 14.50 -7.54 -7.47
C VAL A 40 13.40 -7.80 -8.50
N VAL A 41 13.20 -6.90 -9.46
CA VAL A 41 12.23 -7.07 -10.57
C VAL A 41 12.50 -8.38 -11.34
N GLU A 42 13.76 -8.64 -11.69
CA GLU A 42 14.17 -9.86 -12.39
C GLU A 42 13.94 -11.12 -11.54
N SER A 43 14.24 -11.04 -10.23
CA SER A 43 14.06 -12.16 -9.31
C SER A 43 12.59 -12.51 -9.10
N MET A 44 11.71 -11.50 -8.96
CA MET A 44 10.27 -11.72 -8.84
C MET A 44 9.71 -12.45 -10.07
N LYS A 45 10.17 -12.09 -11.28
CA LYS A 45 9.80 -12.82 -12.51
C LYS A 45 10.30 -14.26 -12.50
N LYS A 46 11.54 -14.48 -12.09
CA LYS A 46 12.18 -15.81 -12.11
C LYS A 46 11.49 -16.83 -11.19
N ILE A 47 10.82 -16.37 -10.15
CA ILE A 47 10.09 -17.21 -9.19
C ILE A 47 8.59 -17.26 -9.47
N ASP A 48 8.16 -16.82 -10.66
CA ASP A 48 6.76 -16.82 -11.10
C ASP A 48 5.82 -16.01 -10.19
N LEU A 49 6.35 -15.00 -9.49
CA LEU A 49 5.55 -14.05 -8.69
C LEU A 49 4.88 -12.99 -9.59
N VAL A 50 5.43 -12.78 -10.79
CA VAL A 50 4.88 -11.93 -11.85
C VAL A 50 4.30 -12.84 -12.94
N LYS A 51 3.04 -12.63 -13.34
CA LYS A 51 2.42 -13.27 -14.50
C LYS A 51 3.05 -12.79 -15.81
N ASP A 52 2.79 -13.56 -16.86
CA ASP A 52 3.16 -13.21 -18.24
C ASP A 52 2.54 -11.88 -18.71
N ASP A 53 1.36 -11.53 -18.19
CA ASP A 53 0.67 -10.26 -18.46
C ASP A 53 1.25 -9.07 -17.67
N ASN A 54 2.29 -9.25 -16.84
CA ASN A 54 2.89 -8.26 -15.94
C ASN A 54 2.10 -7.93 -14.66
N LEU A 55 0.99 -8.61 -14.34
CA LEU A 55 0.41 -8.51 -13.00
C LEU A 55 1.21 -9.35 -12.00
N VAL A 56 1.16 -8.99 -10.72
CA VAL A 56 1.77 -9.76 -9.63
C VAL A 56 0.72 -10.47 -8.80
N TYR A 57 1.04 -11.71 -8.44
CA TYR A 57 0.31 -12.43 -7.41
C TYR A 57 0.64 -11.87 -6.04
N TRP A 58 -0.24 -12.10 -5.06
CA TRP A 58 0.03 -11.68 -3.68
C TRP A 58 1.28 -12.36 -3.09
N TYR A 59 1.39 -13.68 -3.26
CA TYR A 59 2.57 -14.45 -2.86
C TYR A 59 2.70 -15.76 -3.64
N VAL A 60 3.91 -16.33 -3.62
CA VAL A 60 4.20 -17.69 -4.10
C VAL A 60 4.79 -18.55 -3.00
N LYS A 61 4.52 -19.86 -3.03
CA LYS A 61 5.13 -20.85 -2.11
C LYS A 61 6.41 -21.42 -2.72
N THR A 62 7.45 -21.59 -1.91
CA THR A 62 8.79 -22.01 -2.37
C THR A 62 8.91 -23.46 -2.84
N LYS A 63 7.93 -24.33 -2.54
CA LYS A 63 7.94 -25.76 -2.95
C LYS A 63 7.11 -26.06 -4.22
N GLY A 64 6.62 -25.03 -4.93
CA GLY A 64 5.88 -25.19 -6.19
C GLY A 64 4.34 -25.13 -6.04
N ILE A 65 3.72 -24.66 -7.13
CA ILE A 65 2.30 -24.39 -7.43
C ILE A 65 1.32 -24.52 -6.24
N GLY A 66 1.06 -23.40 -5.58
CA GLY A 66 0.07 -23.31 -4.50
C GLY A 66 0.03 -21.96 -3.80
N GLY A 67 0.40 -20.88 -4.49
CA GLY A 67 0.20 -19.51 -4.01
C GLY A 67 -1.25 -19.08 -4.22
N ASN A 68 -1.75 -18.17 -3.39
CA ASN A 68 -3.07 -17.60 -3.60
C ASN A 68 -3.02 -16.74 -4.88
N MET A 69 -3.51 -17.28 -5.99
CA MET A 69 -3.54 -16.64 -7.32
C MET A 69 -4.63 -15.55 -7.36
N ILE A 70 -4.54 -14.62 -6.41
CA ILE A 70 -5.42 -13.48 -6.27
C ILE A 70 -4.64 -12.26 -6.74
N ILE A 71 -5.28 -11.45 -7.59
CA ILE A 71 -4.74 -10.17 -8.01
C ILE A 71 -5.16 -9.14 -6.97
N ASN A 72 -4.20 -8.71 -6.17
CA ASN A 72 -4.41 -7.76 -5.10
C ASN A 72 -4.00 -6.35 -5.55
N ALA A 73 -4.84 -5.35 -5.29
CA ALA A 73 -4.62 -3.97 -5.72
C ALA A 73 -3.37 -3.34 -5.09
N GLU A 74 -3.11 -3.60 -3.82
CA GLU A 74 -1.91 -3.11 -3.14
C GLU A 74 -0.63 -3.63 -3.81
N CYS A 75 -0.58 -4.94 -4.09
CA CYS A 75 0.62 -5.57 -4.63
C CYS A 75 0.93 -5.04 -6.04
N ASN A 76 -0.12 -4.88 -6.85
CA ASN A 76 0.00 -4.38 -8.21
C ASN A 76 0.28 -2.87 -8.25
N ALA A 77 -0.26 -2.09 -7.31
CA ALA A 77 0.10 -0.69 -7.15
C ALA A 77 1.60 -0.52 -6.82
N LEU A 78 2.10 -1.29 -5.84
CA LEU A 78 3.53 -1.29 -5.46
C LEU A 78 4.43 -1.80 -6.58
N TRP A 79 3.98 -2.81 -7.32
CA TRP A 79 4.69 -3.33 -8.48
C TRP A 79 4.80 -2.29 -9.60
N GLY A 80 3.70 -1.63 -9.96
CA GLY A 80 3.70 -0.53 -10.92
C GLY A 80 4.63 0.62 -10.48
N MET A 81 4.62 0.97 -9.19
CA MET A 81 5.51 1.99 -8.63
C MET A 81 6.98 1.58 -8.76
N LEU A 82 7.31 0.33 -8.43
CA LEU A 82 8.67 -0.19 -8.57
C LEU A 82 9.13 -0.15 -10.04
N LEU A 83 8.29 -0.62 -10.98
CA LEU A 83 8.56 -0.57 -12.40
C LEU A 83 8.86 0.86 -12.87
N ASN A 84 8.00 1.83 -12.50
CA ASN A 84 8.21 3.24 -12.83
C ASN A 84 9.54 3.75 -12.24
N ALA A 85 9.80 3.48 -10.96
CA ALA A 85 11.00 3.93 -10.26
C ALA A 85 12.32 3.42 -10.87
N VAL A 86 12.31 2.20 -11.41
CA VAL A 86 13.50 1.63 -12.08
C VAL A 86 13.57 1.96 -13.57
N GLY A 87 12.64 2.74 -14.11
CA GLY A 87 12.64 3.22 -15.50
C GLY A 87 11.85 2.35 -16.49
N TYR A 88 11.03 1.42 -16.02
CA TYR A 88 10.10 0.63 -16.84
C TYR A 88 8.71 1.27 -16.87
N ARG A 89 8.63 2.55 -17.23
CA ARG A 89 7.40 3.35 -17.19
C ARG A 89 6.27 2.75 -18.02
N ASP A 90 6.54 2.30 -19.25
CA ASP A 90 5.51 1.72 -20.12
C ASP A 90 4.90 0.45 -19.51
N ARG A 91 5.71 -0.35 -18.80
CA ARG A 91 5.22 -1.53 -18.08
C ARG A 91 4.42 -1.16 -16.83
N ALA A 92 4.75 -0.04 -16.17
CA ALA A 92 3.93 0.48 -15.07
C ALA A 92 2.56 0.97 -15.57
N ILE A 93 2.51 1.60 -16.74
CA ILE A 93 1.26 1.99 -17.42
C ILE A 93 0.45 0.75 -17.79
N GLN A 94 1.10 -0.29 -18.34
CA GLN A 94 0.43 -1.54 -18.66
C GLN A 94 -0.23 -2.18 -17.42
N VAL A 95 0.42 -2.12 -16.24
CA VAL A 95 -0.19 -2.61 -14.99
C VAL A 95 -1.49 -1.86 -14.66
N ILE A 96 -1.53 -0.55 -14.88
CA ILE A 96 -2.74 0.27 -14.67
C ILE A 96 -3.85 -0.17 -15.61
N GLU A 97 -3.55 -0.29 -16.90
CA GLU A 97 -4.52 -0.71 -17.92
C GLU A 97 -5.10 -2.09 -17.61
N LEU A 98 -4.25 -3.03 -17.17
CA LEU A 98 -4.70 -4.37 -16.80
C LEU A 98 -5.55 -4.37 -15.52
N MET A 99 -5.21 -3.56 -14.52
CA MET A 99 -6.06 -3.40 -13.33
C MET A 99 -7.44 -2.83 -13.69
N GLU A 100 -7.51 -1.92 -14.67
CA GLU A 100 -8.78 -1.42 -15.21
C GLU A 100 -9.53 -2.51 -15.99
N GLU A 101 -8.85 -3.26 -16.86
CA GLU A 101 -9.42 -4.31 -17.70
C GLU A 101 -10.07 -5.46 -16.90
N ILE A 102 -9.39 -5.92 -15.84
CA ILE A 102 -9.89 -7.03 -15.01
C ILE A 102 -10.97 -6.60 -14.00
N GLY A 103 -11.38 -5.32 -14.03
CA GLY A 103 -12.43 -4.79 -13.15
C GLY A 103 -12.00 -4.52 -11.71
N LEU A 104 -10.70 -4.43 -11.44
CA LEU A 104 -10.19 -4.07 -10.10
C LEU A 104 -10.38 -2.58 -9.81
N VAL A 105 -10.33 -1.74 -10.86
CA VAL A 105 -10.65 -0.31 -10.79
C VAL A 105 -12.15 -0.11 -11.02
N ARG A 106 -12.77 0.63 -10.11
CA ARG A 106 -14.21 0.92 -10.09
C ARG A 106 -14.53 2.17 -10.92
N PRO A 107 -15.80 2.36 -11.33
CA PRO A 107 -16.22 3.57 -12.05
C PRO A 107 -16.00 4.89 -11.30
N ASP A 108 -15.93 4.85 -9.97
CA ASP A 108 -15.64 6.00 -9.11
C ASP A 108 -14.13 6.32 -9.02
N GLY A 109 -13.27 5.57 -9.71
CA GLY A 109 -11.81 5.74 -9.74
C GLY A 109 -11.08 5.05 -8.59
N LEU A 110 -11.80 4.43 -7.66
CA LEU A 110 -11.22 3.67 -6.54
C LEU A 110 -10.91 2.24 -6.97
N VAL A 111 -10.06 1.56 -6.20
CA VAL A 111 -9.79 0.13 -6.36
C VAL A 111 -10.48 -0.69 -5.28
N SER A 112 -10.98 -1.85 -5.69
CA SER A 112 -11.35 -2.95 -4.78
C SER A 112 -10.10 -3.58 -4.17
N SER A 113 -10.22 -4.35 -3.09
CA SER A 113 -9.06 -4.99 -2.48
C SER A 113 -8.40 -5.99 -3.41
N ASN A 114 -9.22 -6.87 -3.99
CA ASN A 114 -8.74 -7.93 -4.85
C ASN A 114 -9.84 -8.44 -5.78
N VAL A 115 -9.41 -9.11 -6.85
CA VAL A 115 -10.25 -9.90 -7.75
C VAL A 115 -9.57 -11.25 -8.00
N GLU A 116 -10.35 -12.25 -8.39
CA GLU A 116 -9.78 -13.48 -8.94
C GLU A 116 -9.07 -13.22 -10.28
N THR A 117 -8.21 -14.15 -10.70
CA THR A 117 -7.38 -14.00 -11.91
C THR A 117 -8.16 -13.91 -13.22
N ASN A 118 -9.39 -14.39 -13.23
CA ASN A 118 -10.34 -14.31 -14.34
C ASN A 118 -11.22 -13.03 -14.28
N GLY A 119 -10.98 -12.15 -13.31
CA GLY A 119 -11.78 -10.93 -13.08
C GLY A 119 -13.12 -11.18 -12.40
N SER A 120 -13.43 -12.40 -11.95
CA SER A 120 -14.64 -12.68 -11.15
C SER A 120 -14.43 -12.44 -9.65
N ASP A 121 -15.54 -12.54 -8.91
CA ASP A 121 -15.70 -12.51 -7.44
C ASP A 121 -14.40 -12.31 -6.64
N GLY A 122 -14.24 -11.12 -6.06
CA GLY A 122 -13.19 -10.81 -5.09
C GLY A 122 -13.71 -9.92 -3.98
N ASP A 123 -12.83 -9.53 -3.05
CA ASP A 123 -13.19 -8.56 -2.01
C ASP A 123 -13.33 -7.15 -2.62
N MET A 124 -14.59 -6.80 -2.93
CA MET A 124 -15.00 -5.51 -3.49
C MET A 124 -15.05 -4.37 -2.45
N ASN A 125 -14.59 -4.61 -1.21
CA ASN A 125 -14.44 -3.56 -0.22
C ASN A 125 -13.40 -2.53 -0.65
N VAL A 126 -13.65 -1.28 -0.26
CA VAL A 126 -12.74 -0.16 -0.47
C VAL A 126 -11.87 -0.03 0.77
N TYR A 127 -10.59 -0.38 0.65
CA TYR A 127 -9.60 -0.17 1.71
C TYR A 127 -8.82 1.12 1.46
N SER A 128 -8.66 1.93 2.50
CA SER A 128 -7.91 3.20 2.42
C SER A 128 -6.46 2.96 2.05
N TYR A 129 -5.85 1.92 2.59
CA TYR A 129 -4.48 1.52 2.28
C TYR A 129 -4.27 1.30 0.77
N SER A 130 -5.09 0.42 0.16
CA SER A 130 -4.99 0.08 -1.26
C SER A 130 -5.24 1.29 -2.16
N ASN A 131 -6.20 2.14 -1.79
CA ASN A 131 -6.54 3.34 -2.55
C ASN A 131 -5.48 4.44 -2.42
N ALA A 132 -4.82 4.57 -1.25
CA ALA A 132 -3.69 5.48 -1.11
C ALA A 132 -2.51 5.06 -2.00
N LEU A 133 -2.19 3.77 -2.06
CA LEU A 133 -1.16 3.24 -2.97
C LEU A 133 -1.54 3.40 -4.44
N TRP A 134 -2.81 3.16 -4.77
CA TRP A 134 -3.33 3.36 -6.12
C TRP A 134 -3.18 4.83 -6.57
N GLY A 135 -3.57 5.77 -5.74
CA GLY A 135 -3.36 7.20 -6.01
C GLY A 135 -1.87 7.57 -6.15
N LEU A 136 -0.99 6.96 -5.34
CA LEU A 136 0.45 7.16 -5.45
C LEU A 136 1.01 6.64 -6.78
N LEU A 137 0.58 5.44 -7.21
CA LEU A 137 0.96 4.88 -8.52
C LEU A 137 0.49 5.80 -9.66
N LEU A 138 -0.77 6.20 -9.67
CA LEU A 138 -1.33 7.09 -10.69
C LEU A 138 -0.52 8.39 -10.78
N ASN A 139 -0.19 9.00 -9.64
CA ASN A 139 0.64 10.21 -9.63
C ASN A 139 2.07 9.91 -10.13
N ALA A 140 2.67 8.78 -9.75
CA ALA A 140 4.02 8.38 -10.16
C ALA A 140 4.17 8.26 -11.69
N VAL A 141 3.15 7.73 -12.36
CA VAL A 141 3.12 7.59 -13.82
C VAL A 141 2.56 8.83 -14.53
N GLY A 142 2.31 9.92 -13.81
CA GLY A 142 1.85 11.20 -14.38
C GLY A 142 0.34 11.33 -14.60
N TYR A 143 -0.47 10.37 -14.15
CA TYR A 143 -1.94 10.45 -14.18
C TYR A 143 -2.47 11.24 -12.98
N ARG A 144 -2.03 12.49 -12.86
CA ARG A 144 -2.32 13.36 -11.70
C ARG A 144 -3.80 13.62 -11.50
N ASP A 145 -4.56 13.79 -12.57
CA ASP A 145 -6.02 14.03 -12.48
C ASP A 145 -6.76 12.80 -11.94
N LYS A 146 -6.40 11.59 -12.40
CA LYS A 146 -6.92 10.34 -11.84
C LYS A 146 -6.52 10.18 -10.36
N ALA A 147 -5.29 10.57 -9.99
CA ALA A 147 -4.85 10.53 -8.60
C ALA A 147 -5.63 11.52 -7.70
N ASN A 148 -5.96 12.71 -8.21
CA ASN A 148 -6.84 13.65 -7.51
C ASN A 148 -8.26 13.08 -7.37
N GLN A 149 -8.78 12.43 -8.42
CA GLN A 149 -10.08 11.75 -8.37
C GLN A 149 -10.13 10.71 -7.24
N VAL A 150 -9.05 9.95 -7.00
CA VAL A 150 -8.98 9.01 -5.86
C VAL A 150 -9.18 9.74 -4.53
N VAL A 151 -8.50 10.87 -4.32
CA VAL A 151 -8.65 11.70 -3.11
C VAL A 151 -10.09 12.19 -2.97
N GLU A 152 -10.68 12.70 -4.04
CA GLU A 152 -12.06 13.20 -4.04
C GLU A 152 -13.07 12.08 -3.72
N SER A 153 -12.93 10.92 -4.37
CA SER A 153 -13.78 9.76 -4.15
C SER A 153 -13.65 9.20 -2.72
N MET A 154 -12.44 9.12 -2.16
CA MET A 154 -12.26 8.75 -0.76
C MET A 154 -12.93 9.74 0.20
N ASN A 155 -12.84 11.06 -0.06
CA ASN A 155 -13.51 12.09 0.76
C ASN A 155 -15.04 12.06 0.61
N TYR A 156 -15.54 11.70 -0.58
CA TYR A 156 -16.98 11.57 -0.83
C TYR A 156 -17.58 10.41 -0.02
N LEU A 157 -16.83 9.32 0.15
CA LEU A 157 -17.14 8.25 1.09
C LEU A 157 -16.88 8.73 2.52
N ARG A 158 -17.79 9.56 3.07
CA ARG A 158 -17.68 10.12 4.43
C ARG A 158 -17.53 9.07 5.55
N SER A 159 -17.84 7.82 5.25
CA SER A 159 -17.59 6.64 6.07
C SER A 159 -16.10 6.27 6.17
N LEU A 160 -15.28 6.71 5.21
CA LEU A 160 -13.87 6.37 5.05
C LEU A 160 -12.95 7.50 5.53
N VAL A 161 -13.22 8.76 5.16
CA VAL A 161 -12.46 9.95 5.61
C VAL A 161 -13.27 10.72 6.66
N ARG A 162 -12.65 10.95 7.82
CA ARG A 162 -13.23 11.72 8.94
C ARG A 162 -13.06 13.23 8.76
N ASP A 163 -13.84 13.99 9.52
CA ASP A 163 -13.73 15.46 9.57
C ASP A 163 -12.34 15.97 10.02
N ASP A 164 -11.60 15.15 10.78
CA ASP A 164 -10.22 15.44 11.18
C ASP A 164 -9.17 14.91 10.20
N GLU A 165 -9.60 14.54 9.00
CA GLU A 165 -8.85 14.03 7.84
C GLU A 165 -8.28 12.61 8.00
N LEU A 166 -8.47 11.97 9.16
CA LEU A 166 -8.06 10.59 9.35
C LEU A 166 -8.90 9.64 8.49
N VAL A 167 -8.26 8.58 8.01
CA VAL A 167 -8.92 7.50 7.27
C VAL A 167 -9.16 6.29 8.15
N PHE A 168 -10.33 5.69 7.99
CA PHE A 168 -10.63 4.35 8.50
C PHE A 168 -10.00 3.29 7.61
N HIS A 169 -9.88 2.07 8.13
CA HIS A 169 -9.26 0.97 7.39
C HIS A 169 -9.97 0.67 6.07
N SER A 170 -11.29 0.49 6.15
CA SER A 170 -12.14 0.15 5.03
C SER A 170 -13.54 0.69 5.20
N GLU A 171 -14.21 0.88 4.07
CA GLU A 171 -15.65 1.01 4.04
C GLU A 171 -16.26 -0.38 3.81
N ILE A 172 -16.79 -0.99 4.87
CA ILE A 172 -17.53 -2.25 4.75
C ILE A 172 -18.98 -1.92 4.43
N ARG A 173 -19.43 -2.24 3.20
CA ARG A 173 -20.82 -1.96 2.76
C ARG A 173 -21.89 -2.75 3.52
N TYR A 174 -21.54 -3.85 4.18
CA TYR A 174 -22.52 -4.83 4.68
C TYR A 174 -22.28 -5.42 6.08
N SER A 175 -21.33 -4.93 6.90
CA SER A 175 -21.18 -5.41 8.28
C SER A 175 -21.65 -4.39 9.31
N SER A 176 -22.38 -4.89 10.32
CA SER A 176 -22.76 -4.14 11.53
C SER A 176 -21.55 -3.79 12.40
N ASP A 177 -20.43 -4.48 12.20
CA ASP A 177 -19.15 -4.23 12.84
C ASP A 177 -18.30 -3.35 11.93
N LYS A 178 -18.66 -2.06 11.85
CA LYS A 178 -17.70 -1.05 11.39
C LYS A 178 -16.49 -1.19 12.29
N GLU A 179 -15.38 -1.71 11.75
CA GLU A 179 -14.12 -1.73 12.46
C GLU A 179 -13.71 -0.26 12.71
N ASN A 180 -14.09 0.24 13.87
CA ASN A 180 -13.81 1.57 14.39
C ASN A 180 -12.33 1.67 14.80
N LYS A 181 -11.44 1.26 13.90
CA LYS A 181 -10.01 1.20 14.08
C LYS A 181 -9.34 2.19 13.14
N ILE A 182 -8.39 2.94 13.68
CA ILE A 182 -7.51 3.84 12.94
C ILE A 182 -6.16 3.17 12.86
N PHE A 183 -5.77 2.76 11.66
CA PHE A 183 -4.49 2.12 11.37
C PHE A 183 -3.43 3.17 11.07
N SER A 184 -2.24 2.99 11.64
CA SER A 184 -1.12 3.93 11.42
C SER A 184 -0.58 3.85 10.00
N GLU A 185 -0.56 2.65 9.41
CA GLU A 185 -0.07 2.40 8.05
C GLU A 185 -0.92 3.14 7.00
N ASP A 186 -2.23 2.97 7.05
CA ASP A 186 -3.21 3.59 6.14
C ASP A 186 -3.11 5.11 6.19
N ASN A 187 -3.04 5.68 7.40
CA ASN A 187 -2.96 7.13 7.58
C ASN A 187 -1.58 7.68 7.19
N ALA A 188 -0.50 6.92 7.36
CA ALA A 188 0.83 7.32 6.88
C ALA A 188 0.89 7.36 5.35
N LEU A 189 0.32 6.36 4.65
CA LEU A 189 0.22 6.37 3.20
C LEU A 189 -0.72 7.45 2.68
N TRP A 190 -1.82 7.70 3.38
CA TRP A 190 -2.72 8.80 3.08
C TRP A 190 -1.99 10.15 3.11
N VAL A 191 -1.17 10.39 4.14
CA VAL A 191 -0.30 11.58 4.23
C VAL A 191 0.66 11.66 3.03
N LEU A 192 1.27 10.54 2.64
CA LEU A 192 2.21 10.50 1.51
C LEU A 192 1.51 10.86 0.19
N LEU A 193 0.32 10.32 -0.08
CA LEU A 193 -0.50 10.67 -1.24
C LEU A 193 -0.90 12.15 -1.24
N LEU A 194 -1.41 12.65 -0.11
CA LEU A 194 -1.80 14.06 0.01
C LEU A 194 -0.61 15.00 -0.24
N ASN A 195 0.57 14.66 0.27
CA ASN A 195 1.79 15.43 0.02
C ASN A 195 2.22 15.39 -1.45
N SER A 196 2.19 14.21 -2.11
CA SER A 196 2.59 14.10 -3.53
C SER A 196 1.66 14.88 -4.47
N LEU A 197 0.39 15.05 -4.09
CA LEU A 197 -0.60 15.83 -4.81
C LEU A 197 -0.64 17.32 -4.40
N GLY A 198 0.15 17.73 -3.41
CA GLY A 198 0.25 19.12 -2.98
C GLY A 198 -0.81 19.56 -1.95
N TYR A 199 -1.62 18.64 -1.42
CA TYR A 199 -2.57 18.88 -0.33
C TYR A 199 -1.89 19.00 1.04
N LYS A 200 -0.85 19.84 1.14
CA LYS A 200 0.04 19.97 2.30
C LYS A 200 -0.69 20.29 3.61
N ASN A 201 -1.77 21.07 3.55
CA ASN A 201 -2.54 21.43 4.74
C ASN A 201 -3.35 20.25 5.28
N LYS A 202 -3.97 19.46 4.39
CA LYS A 202 -4.66 18.21 4.78
C LYS A 202 -3.67 17.20 5.35
N ALA A 203 -2.52 16.98 4.70
CA ALA A 203 -1.48 16.10 5.20
C ALA A 203 -1.00 16.49 6.62
N LYS A 204 -0.77 17.79 6.88
CA LYS A 204 -0.44 18.30 8.22
C LYS A 204 -1.56 18.06 9.24
N GLN A 205 -2.82 18.20 8.81
CA GLN A 205 -3.97 17.92 9.65
C GLN A 205 -4.04 16.45 10.04
N VAL A 206 -3.84 15.51 9.10
CA VAL A 206 -3.77 14.07 9.38
C VAL A 206 -2.68 13.77 10.42
N ILE A 207 -1.45 14.27 10.23
CA ILE A 207 -0.35 14.09 11.19
C ILE A 207 -0.73 14.62 12.58
N LYS A 208 -1.36 15.80 12.64
CA LYS A 208 -1.82 16.40 13.91
C LYS A 208 -2.89 15.54 14.57
N SER A 209 -3.83 14.99 13.80
CA SER A 209 -4.89 14.11 14.28
C SER A 209 -4.33 12.77 14.77
N MET A 210 -3.38 12.17 14.05
CA MET A 210 -2.69 10.96 14.48
C MET A 210 -1.98 11.16 15.83
N LYS A 211 -1.31 12.31 16.02
CA LYS A 211 -0.64 12.66 17.29
C LYS A 211 -1.60 12.93 18.44
N LYS A 212 -2.83 13.35 18.17
CA LYS A 212 -3.87 13.58 19.19
C LYS A 212 -4.53 12.29 19.67
N LEU A 213 -4.58 11.26 18.82
CA LEU A 213 -5.05 9.94 19.21
C LEU A 213 -3.99 9.26 20.08
N THR A 214 -4.13 9.44 21.39
CA THR A 214 -3.29 8.80 22.40
C THR A 214 -3.16 7.31 22.07
N ASN A 215 -1.93 6.78 22.15
CA ASN A 215 -1.53 5.42 21.78
C ASN A 215 -1.34 5.14 20.27
N LEU A 216 -1.86 5.96 19.35
CA LEU A 216 -1.55 5.78 17.91
C LEU A 216 -0.13 6.25 17.63
N VAL A 217 0.17 7.51 17.96
CA VAL A 217 1.54 8.01 18.09
C VAL A 217 1.86 8.06 19.57
N ARG A 218 2.84 7.25 20.00
CA ARG A 218 3.26 7.13 21.39
C ARG A 218 4.18 8.28 21.79
N SER A 219 4.38 8.45 23.10
CA SER A 219 5.29 9.46 23.66
C SER A 219 6.76 9.25 23.28
N ASP A 220 7.14 8.02 22.94
CA ASP A 220 8.46 7.66 22.40
C ASP A 220 8.57 7.86 20.88
N ASN A 221 7.57 8.48 20.25
CA ASN A 221 7.41 8.70 18.80
C ASN A 221 7.24 7.44 17.95
N LEU A 222 7.11 6.25 18.56
CA LEU A 222 6.73 5.05 17.83
C LEU A 222 5.23 5.06 17.52
N VAL A 223 4.85 4.44 16.42
CA VAL A 223 3.43 4.23 16.09
C VAL A 223 3.00 2.81 16.42
N SER A 224 1.81 2.70 17.03
CA SER A 224 1.12 1.42 17.21
C SER A 224 0.49 0.99 15.89
N ASP A 225 0.22 -0.31 15.73
CA ASP A 225 -0.42 -0.83 14.51
C ASP A 225 -1.78 -0.16 14.22
N PHE A 226 -2.65 -0.13 15.24
CA PHE A 226 -3.90 0.60 15.20
C PHE A 226 -4.35 1.04 16.60
N VAL A 227 -5.36 1.90 16.66
CA VAL A 227 -6.14 2.21 17.87
C VAL A 227 -7.63 2.15 17.60
N LYS A 228 -8.45 1.92 18.62
CA LYS A 228 -9.90 2.13 18.52
C LYS A 228 -10.23 3.63 18.52
N LEU A 229 -11.43 3.98 18.04
CA LEU A 229 -11.93 5.36 17.98
C LEU A 229 -11.89 6.11 19.32
N ASP A 230 -12.13 5.41 20.42
CA ASP A 230 -12.08 5.97 21.78
C ASP A 230 -10.63 6.20 22.28
N GLY A 231 -9.62 5.94 21.44
CA GLY A 231 -8.20 6.02 21.78
C GLY A 231 -7.72 4.86 22.65
N SER A 232 -8.61 3.92 22.99
CA SER A 232 -8.21 2.70 23.69
C SER A 232 -7.41 1.81 22.73
N ASN A 233 -6.37 1.22 23.28
CA ASN A 233 -5.56 0.26 22.56
C ASN A 233 -5.30 -0.93 23.49
N ASN A 234 -5.83 -2.10 23.14
CA ASN A 234 -5.52 -3.32 23.88
C ASN A 234 -4.18 -3.95 23.43
N ILE A 235 -3.53 -3.38 22.41
CA ILE A 235 -2.48 -4.04 21.61
C ILE A 235 -1.30 -3.07 21.44
N LYS A 236 -0.27 -3.21 22.29
CA LYS A 236 1.01 -2.44 22.21
C LYS A 236 1.91 -2.87 21.04
N TYR A 237 1.37 -3.52 20.02
CA TYR A 237 2.17 -4.05 18.92
C TYR A 237 2.66 -2.90 18.04
N VAL A 238 3.98 -2.84 17.90
CA VAL A 238 4.70 -1.87 17.08
C VAL A 238 5.32 -2.66 15.93
N LYS A 239 4.87 -2.38 14.71
CA LYS A 239 5.47 -2.98 13.49
C LYS A 239 6.54 -2.05 12.94
N SER A 240 7.68 -2.62 12.55
CA SER A 240 8.78 -1.86 11.95
C SER A 240 8.36 -1.18 10.64
N SER A 241 7.54 -1.83 9.82
CA SER A 241 6.96 -1.29 8.58
C SER A 241 6.17 0.00 8.83
N ASN A 242 5.28 0.01 9.81
CA ASN A 242 4.45 1.18 10.12
C ASN A 242 5.32 2.35 10.61
N ASN A 243 6.39 2.06 11.37
CA ASN A 243 7.30 3.08 11.85
C ASN A 243 8.20 3.63 10.75
N ALA A 244 8.60 2.79 9.79
CA ALA A 244 9.30 3.25 8.59
C ALA A 244 8.40 4.18 7.75
N LEU A 245 7.13 3.79 7.53
CA LEU A 245 6.15 4.61 6.82
C LEU A 245 5.84 5.92 7.57
N TRP A 246 5.73 5.86 8.89
CA TRP A 246 5.60 7.04 9.73
C TRP A 246 6.79 7.99 9.57
N GLY A 247 8.01 7.46 9.60
CA GLY A 247 9.21 8.26 9.33
C GLY A 247 9.19 8.93 7.95
N LEU A 248 8.77 8.18 6.91
CA LEU A 248 8.63 8.71 5.55
C LEU A 248 7.57 9.81 5.48
N CYS A 249 6.40 9.62 6.09
CA CYS A 249 5.30 10.59 5.97
C CYS A 249 5.57 11.91 6.70
N LEU A 250 6.46 11.90 7.70
CA LEU A 250 6.96 13.10 8.37
C LEU A 250 8.00 13.86 7.53
N HIS A 251 8.66 13.21 6.56
CA HIS A 251 9.61 13.85 5.68
C HIS A 251 8.88 14.58 4.53
N PRO A 252 9.19 15.85 4.23
CA PRO A 252 8.50 16.62 3.18
C PRO A 252 8.50 15.95 1.81
N GLU A 253 9.53 15.15 1.53
CA GLU A 253 9.71 14.44 0.26
C GLU A 253 9.63 12.91 0.41
N GLY A 254 9.15 12.38 1.55
CA GLY A 254 9.11 10.93 1.75
C GLY A 254 8.29 10.17 0.71
N TYR A 255 7.33 10.84 0.06
CA TYR A 255 6.53 10.29 -1.03
C TYR A 255 7.37 9.95 -2.27
N LYS A 256 8.54 10.56 -2.45
CA LYS A 256 9.45 10.30 -3.59
C LYS A 256 9.94 8.85 -3.63
N VAL A 257 9.98 8.17 -2.48
CA VAL A 257 10.27 6.72 -2.40
C VAL A 257 9.28 5.93 -3.25
N PHE A 258 8.01 6.36 -3.29
CA PHE A 258 6.92 5.69 -3.99
C PHE A 258 6.72 6.21 -5.42
N THR A 259 6.90 7.52 -5.63
CA THR A 259 6.71 8.09 -6.98
C THR A 259 7.88 7.86 -7.92
N GLY A 260 9.06 7.52 -7.39
CA GLY A 260 10.27 7.35 -8.20
C GLY A 260 10.85 8.67 -8.73
N GLU A 261 10.30 9.81 -8.29
CA GLU A 261 10.90 11.14 -8.47
C GLU A 261 12.21 11.18 -7.68
N LEU A 262 13.33 10.82 -8.29
CA LEU A 262 14.64 10.98 -7.62
C LEU A 262 15.03 12.47 -7.66
N SER A 263 15.48 12.95 -6.49
CA SER A 263 16.13 14.26 -6.29
C SER A 263 17.46 14.37 -7.03
#